data_AF-A0A7Y9WMA1-F1
#
_entry.id   AF-A0A7Y9WMA1-F1
#
_cell.length_a   1.000
_cell.length_b   1.000
_cell.length_c   1.000
_cell.angle_alpha   90.00
_cell.angle_beta   90.00
_cell.angle_gamma   90.00
#
_symmetry.space_group_name_H-M   'P 1'
#
loop_
_entity.id
_entity.type
_entity.pdbx_description
1 polymer ?
#
loop_
_entity_poly.entity_id
_entity_poly.type
_entity_poly.pdbx_seq_one_letter_code
_entity_poly.pdbx_strand_id
1 'polypeptide(L)'
;MNQHTRLKPLFHPGRLLATSTTLKALHENGIPVISVVLRHIAGDWGIVSENDRQQNDLSIAAGLRLISIYRLPDQTRILVITEWDRSSTTIERLEDVVPTSDSHQHRPANRRYPVRPSPSYVQGARA
;
A
#
# COMPACT_ATOMS: atom_id res chain seq x y z
N MET A 1 -13.74 5.29 19.88
CA MET A 1 -13.47 4.51 18.65
C MET A 1 -12.69 3.29 19.05
N ASN A 2 -13.37 2.16 19.31
CA ASN A 2 -12.74 0.95 19.80
C ASN A 2 -12.13 0.20 18.60
N GLN A 3 -10.83 0.36 18.40
CA GLN A 3 -10.05 -0.43 17.45
C GLN A 3 -10.00 -1.85 18.00
N HIS A 4 -10.80 -2.78 17.44
CA HIS A 4 -10.68 -4.19 17.77
C HIS A 4 -9.32 -4.68 17.31
N THR A 5 -8.38 -4.86 18.23
CA THR A 5 -7.10 -5.50 17.95
C THR A 5 -7.39 -6.93 17.51
N ARG A 6 -7.43 -7.19 16.19
CA ARG A 6 -7.55 -8.55 15.67
C ARG A 6 -6.29 -9.30 16.10
N LEU A 7 -6.46 -10.24 17.03
CA LEU A 7 -5.36 -11.05 17.57
C LEU A 7 -4.76 -12.02 16.53
N LYS A 8 -5.49 -12.29 15.44
CA LYS A 8 -5.03 -13.15 14.34
C LYS A 8 -4.60 -12.29 13.14
N PRO A 9 -3.37 -12.45 12.62
CA PRO A 9 -2.95 -11.76 11.40
C PRO A 9 -3.79 -12.21 10.20
N LEU A 10 -4.13 -11.27 9.32
CA LEU A 10 -4.92 -11.52 8.11
C LEU A 10 -4.11 -12.24 7.03
N PHE A 11 -2.79 -12.06 7.02
CA PHE A 11 -1.86 -12.66 6.06
C PHE A 11 -0.46 -12.79 6.68
N HIS A 12 0.39 -13.61 6.07
CA HIS A 12 1.79 -13.74 6.44
C HIS A 12 2.60 -12.59 5.82
N PRO A 13 3.46 -11.87 6.58
CA PRO A 13 4.22 -10.75 6.02
C PRO A 13 5.46 -11.17 5.20
N GLY A 14 5.89 -12.43 5.32
CA GLY A 14 7.12 -12.88 4.67
C GLY A 14 8.36 -12.17 5.24
N ARG A 15 9.36 -11.95 4.39
CA ARG A 15 10.60 -11.27 4.79
C ARG A 15 10.37 -9.78 4.99
N LEU A 16 10.74 -9.26 6.17
CA LEU A 16 10.68 -7.83 6.47
C LEU A 16 11.92 -7.12 5.93
N LEU A 17 11.69 -6.05 5.17
CA LEU A 17 12.71 -5.16 4.66
C LEU A 17 12.37 -3.74 5.11
N ALA A 18 13.37 -2.97 5.56
CA ALA A 18 13.19 -1.59 5.94
C ALA A 18 14.39 -0.75 5.49
N THR A 19 14.13 0.41 4.92
CA THR A 19 15.20 1.36 4.59
C THR A 19 15.73 2.04 5.86
N SER A 20 17.03 2.39 5.85
CA SER A 20 17.68 3.04 6.99
C SER A 20 17.03 4.37 7.36
N THR A 21 16.54 5.11 6.35
CA THR A 21 15.80 6.37 6.52
C THR A 21 14.49 6.17 7.26
N THR A 22 13.77 5.08 7.00
CA THR A 22 12.54 4.71 7.73
C THR A 22 12.84 4.32 9.16
N LEU A 23 13.86 3.49 9.38
CA LEU A 23 14.24 3.07 10.73
C LEU A 23 14.63 4.28 11.59
N LYS A 24 15.36 5.25 11.00
CA LYS A 24 15.68 6.52 11.66
C LYS A 24 14.42 7.32 11.99
N ALA A 25 13.51 7.53 11.03
CA ALA A 25 12.28 8.28 11.26
C ALA A 25 11.40 7.65 12.35
N LEU A 26 11.28 6.32 12.34
CA LEU A 26 10.55 5.57 13.35
C LEU A 26 11.19 5.71 14.75
N HIS A 27 12.52 5.62 14.81
CA HIS A 27 13.27 5.81 16.05
C HIS A 27 13.11 7.23 16.63
N GLU A 28 13.24 8.27 15.80
CA GLU A 28 13.07 9.67 16.20
C GLU A 28 11.66 9.98 16.73
N ASN A 29 10.66 9.24 16.25
CA ASN A 29 9.28 9.35 16.71
C ASN A 29 8.92 8.37 17.85
N GLY A 30 9.89 7.58 18.35
CA GLY A 30 9.66 6.60 19.42
C GLY A 30 8.73 5.45 19.03
N ILE A 31 8.60 5.13 17.74
CA ILE A 31 7.70 4.10 17.21
C ILE A 31 8.50 2.85 16.86
N PRO A 32 8.24 1.70 17.51
CA PRO A 32 8.87 0.44 17.12
C PRO A 32 8.45 0.03 15.71
N VAL A 33 9.40 -0.42 14.88
CA VAL A 33 9.11 -0.92 13.53
C VAL A 33 8.10 -2.07 13.53
N ILE A 34 8.15 -2.92 14.56
CA ILE A 34 7.22 -4.04 14.70
C ILE A 34 5.78 -3.57 14.85
N SER A 35 5.53 -2.40 15.47
CA SER A 35 4.18 -1.85 15.62
C SER A 35 3.58 -1.49 14.27
N VAL A 36 4.39 -0.99 13.33
CA VAL A 36 3.97 -0.69 11.96
C VAL A 36 3.58 -1.97 11.20
N VAL A 37 4.38 -3.04 11.36
CA VAL A 37 4.10 -4.35 10.75
C VAL A 37 2.84 -4.98 11.33
N LEU A 38 2.69 -4.95 12.66
CA LEU A 38 1.51 -5.53 13.34
C LEU A 38 0.21 -4.84 12.90
N ARG A 39 0.24 -3.52 12.72
CA ARG A 39 -0.89 -2.78 12.14
C ARG A 39 -1.21 -3.26 10.73
N HIS A 40 -0.20 -3.39 9.87
CA HIS A 40 -0.40 -3.81 8.48
C HIS A 40 -1.00 -5.21 8.37
N ILE A 41 -0.47 -6.19 9.11
CA ILE A 41 -0.97 -7.56 9.08
C ILE A 41 -2.33 -7.72 9.79
N ALA A 42 -2.71 -6.80 10.68
CA ALA A 42 -4.03 -6.77 11.31
C ALA A 42 -5.10 -6.11 10.42
N GLY A 43 -4.72 -5.54 9.27
CA GLY A 43 -5.62 -4.82 8.37
C GLY A 43 -5.88 -3.37 8.78
N ASP A 44 -5.07 -2.80 9.66
CA ASP A 44 -5.04 -1.35 9.84
C ASP A 44 -4.25 -0.73 8.69
N TRP A 45 -4.96 -0.28 7.67
CA TRP A 45 -4.38 0.31 6.46
C TRP A 45 -3.88 1.76 6.66
N GLY A 46 -4.09 2.33 7.85
CA GLY A 46 -3.69 3.70 8.18
C GLY A 46 -4.47 4.77 7.42
N ILE A 47 -3.75 5.73 6.85
CA ILE A 47 -4.30 6.95 6.23
C ILE A 47 -4.59 6.82 4.72
N VAL A 48 -4.66 5.60 4.18
CA VAL A 48 -5.11 5.37 2.80
C VAL A 48 -6.59 5.74 2.61
N SER A 49 -7.01 5.94 1.36
CA SER A 49 -8.42 6.23 1.06
C SER A 49 -9.33 5.05 1.37
N GLU A 50 -10.62 5.28 1.55
CA GLU A 50 -11.58 4.19 1.80
C GLU A 50 -11.63 3.17 0.65
N ASN A 51 -11.53 3.65 -0.58
CA ASN A 51 -11.44 2.78 -1.76
C ASN A 51 -10.18 1.89 -1.71
N ASP A 52 -9.04 2.43 -1.27
CA ASP A 52 -7.80 1.66 -1.14
C ASP A 52 -7.88 0.64 0.01
N ARG A 53 -8.60 0.96 1.09
CA ARG A 53 -8.88 -0.01 2.17
C ARG A 53 -9.66 -1.21 1.63
N GLN A 54 -10.76 -0.95 0.92
CA GLN A 54 -11.57 -2.01 0.31
C GLN A 54 -10.76 -2.81 -0.71
N GLN A 55 -9.92 -2.14 -1.49
CA GLN A 55 -9.05 -2.80 -2.44
C GLN A 55 -8.02 -3.70 -1.75
N ASN A 56 -7.44 -3.30 -0.62
CA ASN A 56 -6.57 -4.16 0.18
C ASN A 56 -7.33 -5.39 0.71
N ASP A 57 -8.54 -5.20 1.23
CA ASP A 57 -9.36 -6.30 1.75
C ASP A 57 -9.66 -7.34 0.66
N LEU A 58 -10.01 -6.89 -0.56
CA LEU A 58 -10.19 -7.76 -1.73
C LEU A 58 -8.87 -8.42 -2.17
N SER A 59 -7.77 -7.67 -2.11
CA SER A 59 -6.43 -8.12 -2.52
C SER A 59 -5.87 -9.22 -1.62
N ILE A 60 -6.32 -9.32 -0.37
CA ILE A 60 -5.96 -10.44 0.52
C ILE A 60 -6.45 -11.76 -0.10
N ALA A 61 -7.73 -11.83 -0.48
CA ALA A 61 -8.32 -13.03 -1.07
C ALA A 61 -7.85 -13.28 -2.51
N ALA A 62 -7.64 -12.22 -3.28
CA ALA A 62 -7.21 -12.31 -4.67
C ALA A 62 -5.71 -12.57 -4.85
N GLY A 63 -4.90 -12.56 -3.78
CA GLY A 63 -3.45 -12.73 -3.87
C GLY A 63 -2.75 -11.58 -4.60
N LEU A 64 -3.20 -10.34 -4.36
CA LEU A 64 -2.62 -9.13 -4.95
C LEU A 64 -1.81 -8.36 -3.90
N ARG A 65 -0.95 -7.43 -4.36
CA ARG A 65 -0.12 -6.58 -3.49
C ARG A 65 -0.98 -5.77 -2.51
N LEU A 66 -0.49 -5.59 -1.29
CA LEU A 66 -1.15 -4.81 -0.23
C LEU A 66 -0.34 -3.56 0.07
N ILE A 67 -1.02 -2.46 0.39
CA ILE A 67 -0.40 -1.17 0.68
C ILE A 67 -1.02 -0.51 1.91
N SER A 68 -0.22 -0.20 2.92
CA SER A 68 -0.59 0.71 4.01
C SER A 68 0.22 1.99 3.96
N ILE A 69 -0.37 3.09 4.46
CA ILE A 69 0.36 4.33 4.72
C ILE A 69 0.09 4.76 6.16
N TYR A 70 1.15 4.97 6.93
CA TYR A 70 1.07 5.48 8.31
C TYR A 70 1.67 6.88 8.39
N ARG A 71 1.06 7.73 9.21
CA ARG A 71 1.58 9.05 9.52
C ARG A 71 2.18 9.02 10.92
N LEU A 72 3.43 9.44 11.05
CA LEU A 72 4.12 9.60 12.33
C LEU A 72 3.75 10.96 12.96
N PRO A 73 4.01 11.17 14.27
CA PRO A 73 3.77 12.44 14.96
C PRO A 73 4.35 13.67 14.26
N ASP A 74 5.57 13.56 13.73
CA ASP A 74 6.26 14.61 12.96
C ASP A 74 5.72 14.84 11.53
N GLN A 75 4.57 14.24 11.19
CA GLN A 75 3.95 14.21 9.86
C GLN A 75 4.68 13.37 8.80
N THR A 76 5.85 12.78 9.11
CA THR A 76 6.53 11.84 8.19
C THR A 76 5.58 10.70 7.85
N ARG A 77 5.54 10.33 6.57
CA ARG A 77 4.72 9.22 6.07
C ARG A 77 5.58 7.98 5.89
N ILE A 78 5.08 6.84 6.36
CA ILE A 78 5.67 5.53 6.18
C ILE A 78 4.77 4.70 5.27
N LEU A 79 5.33 4.24 4.17
CA LEU A 79 4.71 3.31 3.23
C LEU A 79 5.08 1.87 3.62
N VAL A 80 4.10 0.99 3.64
CA VAL A 80 4.29 -0.45 3.86
C VAL A 80 3.67 -1.20 2.72
N ILE A 81 4.47 -2.01 2.02
CA ILE A 81 4.03 -2.79 0.87
C ILE A 81 4.28 -4.26 1.15
N THR A 82 3.27 -5.11 1.00
CA THR A 82 3.46 -6.56 0.96
C THR A 82 3.25 -7.08 -0.45
N GLU A 83 4.24 -7.80 -0.98
CA GLU A 83 4.19 -8.37 -2.33
C GLU A 83 3.02 -9.34 -2.51
N TRP A 84 2.58 -9.50 -3.76
CA TRP A 84 1.37 -10.26 -4.11
C TRP A 84 1.47 -11.73 -3.66
N ASP A 85 2.67 -12.31 -3.73
CA ASP A 85 2.99 -13.68 -3.30
C ASP A 85 3.30 -13.79 -1.80
N ARG A 86 3.20 -12.68 -1.05
CA ARG A 86 3.51 -12.59 0.39
C ARG A 86 4.95 -13.00 0.72
N SER A 87 5.88 -12.92 -0.24
CA SER A 87 7.29 -13.25 -0.02
C SER A 87 8.02 -12.23 0.84
N SER A 88 7.63 -10.95 0.76
CA SER A 88 8.23 -9.87 1.52
C SER A 88 7.27 -8.72 1.81
N THR A 89 7.51 -8.06 2.94
CA THR A 89 6.95 -6.76 3.31
C THR A 89 8.08 -5.73 3.39
N THR A 90 7.98 -4.68 2.59
CA THR A 90 8.94 -3.57 2.55
C THR A 90 8.36 -2.33 3.24
N ILE A 91 9.17 -1.69 4.07
CA ILE A 91 8.82 -0.52 4.87
C ILE A 91 9.72 0.64 4.45
N GLU A 92 9.11 1.69 3.92
CA GLU A 92 9.82 2.82 3.34
C GLU A 92 9.26 4.15 3.81
N ARG A 93 10.11 5.17 3.84
CA ARG A 93 9.71 6.54 4.13
C ARG A 93 9.16 7.10 2.83
N LEU A 94 7.89 7.49 2.83
CA LEU A 94 7.30 8.17 1.70
C LEU A 94 7.75 9.63 1.74
N GLU A 95 8.59 10.02 0.80
CA GLU A 95 8.91 11.43 0.60
C GLU A 95 7.69 12.17 0.08
N ASP A 96 7.46 13.36 0.61
CA ASP A 96 6.38 14.19 0.13
C ASP A 96 6.73 14.66 -1.28
N VAL A 97 5.98 14.16 -2.28
CA VAL A 97 5.75 14.96 -3.48
C VAL A 97 5.10 16.23 -2.97
N VAL A 98 5.91 17.29 -2.81
CA VAL A 98 5.42 18.64 -2.57
C VAL A 98 4.33 18.83 -3.63
N PRO A 99 3.07 19.10 -3.26
CA PRO A 99 2.16 19.65 -4.24
C PRO A 99 2.79 20.97 -4.59
N THR A 100 3.53 21.03 -5.71
CA THR A 100 3.79 22.30 -6.35
C THR A 100 2.40 22.88 -6.52
N SER A 101 2.17 24.04 -5.91
CA SER A 101 0.91 24.79 -5.95
C SER A 101 0.61 25.31 -7.36
N ASP A 102 0.93 24.52 -8.39
CA ASP A 102 0.67 24.77 -9.78
C ASP A 102 -0.05 23.56 -10.36
N SER A 103 -1.31 23.80 -10.71
CA SER A 103 -2.15 23.01 -11.61
C SER A 103 -2.79 21.69 -11.11
N HIS A 104 -3.68 21.80 -10.11
CA HIS A 104 -5.03 21.24 -10.33
C HIS A 104 -5.78 22.12 -11.34
N GLN A 105 -5.28 22.19 -12.58
CA GLN A 105 -6.14 22.56 -13.69
C GLN A 105 -7.19 21.46 -13.77
N HIS A 106 -8.44 21.88 -13.56
CA HIS A 106 -9.64 21.09 -13.77
C HIS A 106 -9.54 20.41 -15.15
N ARG A 107 -9.07 19.16 -15.19
CA ARG A 107 -8.98 18.38 -16.42
C ARG A 107 -10.40 18.14 -16.89
N PRO A 108 -10.83 18.62 -18.07
CA PRO A 108 -12.14 18.29 -18.58
C PRO A 108 -12.26 16.78 -18.80
N ALA A 109 -13.43 16.23 -18.54
CA ALA A 109 -13.78 14.81 -18.60
C ALA A 109 -13.63 14.15 -20.00
N ASN A 110 -13.10 14.86 -21.00
CA ASN A 110 -13.00 14.39 -22.39
C ASN A 110 -11.65 13.75 -22.73
N ARG A 111 -11.03 13.03 -21.78
CA ARG A 111 -9.83 12.23 -22.11
C ARG A 111 -10.28 10.93 -22.78
N ARG A 112 -10.32 10.93 -24.12
CA ARG A 112 -10.38 9.70 -24.90
C ARG A 112 -9.14 8.86 -24.56
N TYR A 113 -9.32 7.81 -23.79
CA TYR A 113 -8.26 6.82 -23.59
C TYR A 113 -7.89 6.23 -24.96
N PRO A 114 -6.59 6.09 -25.29
CA PRO A 114 -6.21 5.35 -26.46
C PRO A 114 -6.77 3.93 -26.33
N VAL A 115 -7.59 3.52 -27.31
CA VAL A 115 -8.08 2.15 -27.42
C VAL A 115 -6.84 1.27 -27.59
N ARG A 116 -6.48 0.53 -26.54
CA ARG A 116 -5.47 -0.52 -26.69
C ARG A 116 -6.07 -1.59 -27.60
N PRO A 117 -5.35 -2.02 -28.65
CA PRO A 117 -5.83 -3.12 -29.48
C PRO A 117 -6.03 -4.35 -28.59
N SER A 118 -7.22 -4.94 -28.65
CA SER A 118 -7.53 -6.19 -27.96
C SER A 118 -6.56 -7.28 -28.45
N PRO A 119 -5.84 -7.99 -27.57
CA PRO A 119 -5.09 -9.16 -28.00
C PRO A 119 -6.10 -10.22 -28.44
N SER A 120 -6.13 -10.53 -29.73
CA SER A 120 -6.81 -11.71 -30.24
C SER A 120 -6.06 -12.94 -29.71
N TYR A 121 -6.58 -13.53 -28.63
CA TYR A 121 -6.18 -14.88 -28.26
C TYR A 121 -6.68 -15.83 -29.35
N VAL A 122 -5.80 -16.17 -30.28
CA VAL A 122 -6.03 -17.28 -31.21
C VAL A 122 -5.90 -18.55 -30.39
N GLN A 123 -7.05 -19.14 -30.08
CA GLN A 123 -7.13 -20.45 -29.44
C GLN A 123 -6.71 -21.50 -30.47
N GLY A 124 -5.44 -21.87 -30.45
CA GLY A 124 -4.90 -22.98 -31.23
C GLY A 124 -5.45 -24.30 -30.70
N ALA A 125 -6.58 -24.76 -31.25
CA ALA A 125 -7.02 -26.14 -31.09
C ALA A 125 -6.26 -27.01 -32.08
N ARG A 126 -5.34 -27.83 -31.56
CA ARG A 126 -4.79 -29.00 -32.23
C ARG A 126 -5.78 -30.16 -32.06
N ALA A 127 -6.20 -30.77 -33.16
CA ALA A 127 -6.24 -32.22 -33.43
C ALA A 127 -6.85 -32.42 -34.82
#